data_AF-A0A849Q0M7-F1
#
_entry.id   AF-A0A849Q0M7-F1
#
_cell.length_a   1.000
_cell.length_b   1.000
_cell.length_c   1.000
_cell.angle_alpha   90.00
_cell.angle_beta   90.00
_cell.angle_gamma   90.00
#
_symmetry.space_group_name_H-M   'P 1'
#
loop_
_entity.id
_entity.type
_entity.pdbx_description
1 polymer ?
#
loop_
_entity_poly.entity_id
_entity_poly.type
_entity_poly.pdbx_seq_one_letter_code
_entity_poly.pdbx_strand_id
1 'polypeptide(L)' 'MVLKTFNVDENTYKQFSTLCKSHGMSMSKQIQMFMESIVSQEPEAKQEYLKKLDNIRKGNFISVTDLSDRYGLK' A
#
# COMPACT_ATOMS: atom_id res chain seq x y z
N MET A 1 -17.91 -11.03 -17.81
CA MET A 1 -17.52 -11.53 -16.47
C MET A 1 -16.77 -12.84 -16.69
N VAL A 2 -15.47 -12.91 -16.36
CA VAL A 2 -14.70 -14.16 -16.50
C VAL A 2 -14.72 -14.87 -15.16
N LEU A 3 -15.21 -16.12 -15.12
CA LEU A 3 -15.19 -16.91 -13.90
C LEU A 3 -13.72 -17.25 -13.57
N LYS A 4 -13.26 -16.82 -12.39
CA LYS A 4 -11.94 -17.16 -11.87
C LYS A 4 -12.13 -18.03 -10.64
N THR A 5 -11.59 -19.23 -10.69
CA THR A 5 -11.58 -20.17 -9.57
C THR A 5 -10.16 -20.24 -9.02
N PHE A 6 -10.06 -20.25 -7.70
CA PHE A 6 -8.79 -20.34 -6.98
C PHE A 6 -9.04 -21.14 -5.70
N ASN A 7 -8.06 -21.94 -5.31
CA ASN A 7 -8.14 -22.73 -4.09
C ASN A 7 -7.74 -21.85 -2.91
N VAL A 8 -8.58 -21.83 -1.88
CA VAL A 8 -8.32 -21.12 -0.63
C VAL A 8 -8.66 -22.06 0.52
N ASP A 9 -7.89 -21.96 1.59
CA ASP A 9 -8.22 -22.63 2.84
C ASP A 9 -9.62 -22.23 3.34
N GLU A 10 -10.36 -23.20 3.88
CA GLU A 10 -11.76 -23.02 4.28
C GLU A 10 -11.91 -22.00 5.42
N ASN A 11 -10.99 -22.02 6.39
CA ASN A 11 -11.03 -21.09 7.51
C ASN A 11 -10.72 -19.66 7.03
N THR A 12 -9.72 -19.53 6.17
CA THR A 12 -9.37 -18.25 5.53
C THR A 12 -10.55 -17.69 4.73
N TYR A 13 -11.24 -18.53 3.95
CA TYR A 13 -12.44 -18.13 3.21
C TYR A 13 -13.56 -17.64 4.13
N LYS A 14 -13.85 -18.37 5.22
CA LYS A 14 -14.90 -18.00 6.18
C LYS A 14 -14.62 -16.66 6.85
N GLN A 15 -13.39 -16.46 7.33
CA GLN A 15 -12.97 -15.22 7.96
C GLN A 15 -13.07 -14.05 6.97
N PHE A 16 -12.54 -14.22 5.76
CA PHE A 16 -12.55 -13.17 4.75
C PHE A 16 -13.96 -12.84 4.24
N SER A 17 -14.81 -13.85 4.04
CA SER A 17 -16.22 -13.67 3.69
C SER A 17 -16.97 -12.87 4.76
N THR A 18 -16.71 -13.17 6.04
CA THR A 18 -17.32 -12.46 7.17
C THR A 18 -16.87 -11.00 7.21
N LEU A 19 -15.58 -10.75 6.99
CA LEU A 19 -15.02 -9.40 6.88
C LEU A 19 -15.64 -8.61 5.72
N CYS A 20 -15.79 -9.21 4.53
CA CYS A 20 -16.41 -8.54 3.40
C CYS A 20 -17.86 -8.13 3.71
N LYS A 21 -18.61 -9.03 4.35
CA LYS A 21 -19.99 -8.76 4.78
C LYS A 21 -20.08 -7.65 5.81
N SER A 22 -19.16 -7.60 6.79
CA SER A 22 -19.16 -6.53 7.81
C SER A 22 -18.91 -5.15 7.20
N HIS A 23 -18.20 -5.08 6.08
CA HIS A 23 -17.94 -3.84 5.34
C HIS A 23 -19.00 -3.54 4.27
N GLY A 24 -20.08 -4.33 4.17
CA GLY A 24 -21.14 -4.16 3.18
C GLY A 24 -20.66 -4.35 1.73
N MET A 25 -19.56 -5.09 1.52
CA MET A 25 -18.97 -5.29 0.20
C MET A 25 -19.04 -6.75 -0.24
N SER A 26 -19.16 -6.96 -1.56
CA SER A 26 -19.07 -8.29 -2.13
C SER A 26 -17.62 -8.77 -2.16
N MET A 27 -17.42 -10.06 -1.94
CA MET A 27 -16.10 -10.67 -1.91
C MET A 27 -15.35 -10.51 -3.25
N SER A 28 -16.06 -10.62 -4.38
CA SER A 28 -15.48 -10.39 -5.70
C SER A 28 -14.95 -8.97 -5.86
N LYS A 29 -15.67 -7.97 -5.34
CA LYS A 29 -15.22 -6.57 -5.36
C LYS A 29 -13.98 -6.37 -4.50
N GLN A 30 -13.95 -6.97 -3.31
CA GLN A 30 -12.78 -6.89 -2.43
C GLN A 30 -11.53 -7.55 -3.04
N ILE A 31 -11.69 -8.72 -3.68
CA ILE A 31 -10.60 -9.41 -4.36
C ILE A 31 -10.10 -8.59 -5.55
N GLN A 32 -11.01 -8.01 -6.33
CA GLN A 32 -10.64 -7.14 -7.43
C GLN A 32 -9.86 -5.90 -6.94
N MET A 33 -10.36 -5.19 -5.93
CA MET A 33 -9.67 -4.05 -5.33
C MET A 33 -8.29 -4.44 -4.77
N PHE A 34 -8.18 -5.63 -4.18
CA PHE A 34 -6.90 -6.15 -3.72
C PHE A 34 -5.94 -6.37 -4.88
N MET A 35 -6.37 -7.07 -5.94
CA MET A 35 -5.54 -7.29 -7.13
C MET A 35 -5.11 -5.97 -7.79
N GLU A 36 -6.02 -5.01 -7.92
CA GLU A 36 -5.73 -3.66 -8.41
C GLU A 36 -4.74 -2.94 -7.52
N SER A 37 -4.86 -3.05 -6.18
CA SER A 37 -3.89 -2.43 -5.26
C SER A 37 -2.49 -3.02 -5.38
N ILE A 38 -2.38 -4.33 -5.65
CA ILE A 38 -1.10 -5.01 -5.82
C ILE A 38 -0.48 -4.67 -7.17
N VAL A 39 -1.29 -4.59 -8.24
CA VAL A 39 -0.81 -4.24 -9.58
C VAL A 39 -0.48 -2.74 -9.68
N SER A 40 -1.31 -1.88 -9.13
CA SER A 40 -1.11 -0.42 -9.11
C SER A 40 0.04 0.00 -8.21
N GLN A 41 0.37 -0.79 -7.18
CA GLN A 41 1.66 -0.69 -6.52
C GLN A 41 2.73 -1.27 -7.45
N GLU A 42 3.10 -0.51 -8.49
CA GLU A 42 4.21 -0.90 -9.33
C GLU A 42 5.43 -1.23 -8.46
N PRO A 43 6.10 -2.37 -8.69
CA PRO A 43 7.30 -2.73 -7.94
C PRO A 43 8.38 -1.64 -8.06
N GLU A 44 8.38 -0.87 -9.15
CA GLU A 44 9.28 0.27 -9.36
C GLU A 44 9.04 1.42 -8.39
N ALA A 45 7.79 1.85 -8.21
CA ALA A 45 7.42 2.87 -7.24
C ALA A 45 7.73 2.42 -5.81
N LYS A 46 7.54 1.13 -5.50
CA LYS A 46 7.91 0.54 -4.20
C LYS A 46 9.43 0.53 -4.00
N GLN A 47 10.21 0.20 -5.02
CA GLN A 47 11.68 0.22 -4.97
C GLN A 47 12.23 1.65 -4.80
N GLU A 48 11.67 2.61 -5.54
CA GLU A 48 12.05 4.02 -5.43
C GLU A 48 11.69 4.59 -4.05
N TYR A 49 10.50 4.27 -3.54
CA TYR A 49 10.07 4.64 -2.20
C TYR A 49 10.98 4.05 -1.11
N LEU A 50 11.34 2.77 -1.24
CA LEU A 50 12.27 2.11 -0.33
C LEU A 50 13.68 2.72 -0.38
N LYS A 51 14.17 3.09 -1.58
CA LYS A 51 15.45 3.82 -1.74
C LYS A 51 15.40 5.20 -1.09
N LYS A 52 14.32 5.96 -1.28
CA LYS A 52 14.11 7.26 -0.62
C LYS A 52 14.13 7.12 0.90
N LEU A 53 13.46 6.10 1.45
CA LEU A 53 13.48 5.82 2.89
C LEU A 53 14.87 5.43 3.42
N ASP A 54 15.62 4.62 2.67
CA ASP A 54 16.98 4.22 3.07
C ASP A 54 17.95 5.41 3.07
N ASN A 55 17.85 6.28 2.05
CA ASN A 55 18.61 7.53 1.98
C ASN A 55 18.26 8.47 3.13
N ILE A 56 16.99 8.52 3.53
CA ILE A 56 16.58 9.30 4.71
C ILE A 56 17.23 8.68 5.96
N ARG A 57 17.09 7.38 6.20
CA ARG A 57 17.64 6.72 7.39
C ARG A 57 19.16 6.85 7.54
N LYS A 58 19.89 6.86 6.43
CA LYS A 58 21.36 7.02 6.40
C LYS A 58 21.81 8.48 6.33
N GLY A 59 20.88 9.42 6.17
CA GLY A 59 21.17 10.84 6.06
C GLY A 59 21.58 11.43 7.41
N ASN A 60 22.67 12.19 7.42
CA ASN A 60 23.04 13.05 8.55
C ASN A 60 22.17 14.31 8.50
N PHE A 61 21.02 14.26 9.17
CA PHE A 61 20.14 15.42 9.27
C PHE A 61 20.65 16.43 10.28
N ILE A 62 20.48 17.69 9.93
CA ILE A 62 20.79 18.81 10.81
C ILE A 62 19.44 19.41 11.22
N SER A 63 19.25 19.63 12.51
CA SER A 63 18.08 20.33 13.04
C SER A 63 18.00 21.73 12.44
N VAL A 64 16.83 22.10 11.93
CA VAL A 64 16.56 23.44 11.41
C VAL A 64 15.26 23.92 12.04
N THR A 65 15.33 25.06 12.72
CA THR A 65 14.18 25.74 13.33
C THR A 65 13.37 26.53 12.30
N ASP A 66 14.01 27.12 11.29
CA ASP A 66 13.35 27.80 10.18
C ASP A 66 14.03 27.47 8.84
N LEU A 67 13.27 26.87 7.94
CA LEU A 67 13.75 26.49 6.60
C LEU A 67 14.00 27.71 5.71
N SER A 68 13.28 28.80 5.96
CA SER A 68 13.35 30.06 5.21
C SER A 68 14.71 30.72 5.42
N ASP A 69 15.18 30.78 6.67
CA ASP A 69 16.49 31.32 7.04
C ASP A 69 17.64 30.49 6.47
N ARG A 70 17.50 29.16 6.44
CA ARG A 70 18.59 28.28 5.99
C ARG A 70 18.73 28.20 4.47
N TYR A 71 17.62 28.27 3.74
CA TYR A 71 17.60 28.09 2.29
C TYR A 71 17.23 29.35 1.51
N GLY A 72 17.03 30.49 2.20
CA GLY A 72 16.75 31.79 1.58
C GLY A 72 15.43 31.83 0.83
N LEU A 73 14.44 31.04 1.26
CA LEU A 73 13.12 31.02 0.66
C LEU A 73 12.35 32.26 1.14
N LYS A 74 12.01 33.15 0.20
CA LYS A 74 11.19 34.35 0.45
C LYS A 74 9.70 34.03 0.53
#